data_AF-A0A2M8F4C7-F1
#
_entry.id   AF-A0A2M8F4C7-F1
#
_cell.length_a   1.000
_cell.length_b   1.000
_cell.length_c   1.000
_cell.angle_alpha   90.00
_cell.angle_beta   90.00
_cell.angle_gamma   90.00
#
_symmetry.space_group_name_H-M   'P 1'
#
loop_
_entity.id
_entity.type
_entity.pdbx_description
1 polymer ?
#
loop_
_entity_poly.entity_id
_entity_poly.type
_entity_poly.pdbx_seq_one_letter_code
_entity_poly.pdbx_strand_id
1 'polypeptide(L)'
;MDFKTFLIDFFTALIIVIKRFFLLIIYPYKTMRKISLEKDYYQLLIISVSVFLYFKFIYFLRDKPYPATLIFIIFFANFLLTTSFFYLLTKKQASFSSFIFTFSYSLFPTLIWFLSTSLLYIFLPPPRTLSLLGKTFSIFFIAFSLSLLIWKLILGYLAVRFSSKQNFLRIFYMIILYLTWFLPYSVLLYYFRFFRIPFI
;
A
#
# COMPACT_ATOMS: atom_id res chain seq x y z
N MET A 1 -30.71 -0.86 6.74
CA MET A 1 -29.92 -1.99 6.19
C MET A 1 -29.91 -3.05 7.28
N ASP A 2 -30.39 -4.25 6.99
CA ASP A 2 -30.50 -5.29 8.02
C ASP A 2 -29.11 -5.72 8.48
N PHE A 3 -28.91 -5.87 9.79
CA PHE A 3 -27.62 -6.27 10.36
C PHE A 3 -27.11 -7.59 9.76
N LYS A 4 -28.01 -8.51 9.43
CA LYS A 4 -27.68 -9.78 8.77
C LYS A 4 -27.10 -9.59 7.37
N THR A 5 -27.67 -8.69 6.56
CA THR A 5 -27.16 -8.47 5.19
C THR A 5 -25.81 -7.78 5.21
N PHE A 6 -25.62 -6.81 6.10
CA PHE A 6 -24.32 -6.18 6.33
C PHE A 6 -23.22 -7.20 6.68
N LEU A 7 -23.50 -8.15 7.59
CA LEU A 7 -22.53 -9.18 7.95
C LEU A 7 -22.16 -10.07 6.75
N ILE A 8 -23.15 -10.51 5.98
CA ILE A 8 -22.93 -11.36 4.81
C ILE A 8 -22.07 -10.62 3.77
N ASP A 9 -22.39 -9.35 3.49
CA ASP A 9 -21.64 -8.52 2.55
C ASP A 9 -20.19 -8.34 3.02
N PHE A 10 -19.98 -8.05 4.30
CA PHE A 10 -18.65 -7.88 4.89
C PHE A 10 -17.81 -9.16 4.82
N PHE A 11 -18.35 -10.31 5.21
CA PHE A 11 -17.63 -11.58 5.13
C PHE A 11 -17.32 -11.98 3.69
N THR A 12 -18.24 -11.73 2.76
CA THR A 12 -18.03 -11.98 1.33
C THR A 12 -16.88 -11.11 0.81
N ALA A 13 -16.88 -9.81 1.14
CA ALA A 13 -15.80 -8.90 0.78
C ALA A 13 -14.46 -9.33 1.38
N LEU A 14 -14.42 -9.81 2.63
CA LEU A 14 -13.22 -10.32 3.28
C LEU A 14 -12.63 -11.51 2.54
N ILE A 15 -13.45 -12.50 2.16
CA ILE A 15 -13.02 -13.66 1.38
C ILE A 15 -12.48 -13.21 0.01
N ILE A 16 -13.12 -12.25 -0.64
CA ILE A 16 -12.67 -11.70 -1.92
C ILE A 16 -11.32 -10.99 -1.78
N VAL A 17 -11.13 -10.18 -0.73
CA VAL A 17 -9.87 -9.49 -0.45
C VAL A 17 -8.74 -10.50 -0.25
N ILE A 18 -8.95 -11.54 0.57
CA ILE A 18 -7.97 -12.60 0.82
C ILE A 18 -7.65 -13.34 -0.48
N LYS A 19 -8.66 -13.74 -1.25
CA LYS A 19 -8.46 -14.42 -2.54
C LYS A 19 -7.64 -13.56 -3.50
N ARG A 20 -7.96 -12.27 -3.61
CA ARG A 20 -7.24 -11.34 -4.50
C ARG A 20 -5.83 -11.08 -4.04
N PHE A 21 -5.58 -11.02 -2.74
CA PHE A 21 -4.23 -10.93 -2.19
C PHE A 21 -3.32 -12.04 -2.75
N PHE A 22 -3.73 -13.30 -2.66
CA PHE A 22 -2.96 -14.41 -3.23
C PHE A 22 -2.86 -14.34 -4.77
N LEU A 23 -3.94 -13.97 -5.44
CA LEU A 23 -3.94 -13.81 -6.89
C LEU A 23 -3.09 -12.62 -7.38
N LEU A 24 -2.79 -11.63 -6.54
CA LEU A 24 -1.85 -10.55 -6.86
C LEU A 24 -0.40 -11.00 -6.83
N ILE A 25 -0.09 -12.07 -6.09
CA ILE A 25 1.23 -12.69 -6.09
C ILE A 25 1.41 -13.52 -7.36
N ILE A 26 0.41 -14.36 -7.69
CA ILE A 26 0.53 -15.33 -8.80
C ILE A 26 0.22 -14.70 -10.17
N TYR A 27 -0.84 -13.89 -10.25
CA TYR A 27 -1.35 -13.33 -11.51
C TYR A 27 -1.63 -11.81 -11.41
N PRO A 28 -0.63 -10.97 -11.06
CA PRO A 28 -0.82 -9.54 -10.78
C PRO A 28 -1.56 -8.80 -11.89
N TYR A 29 -1.22 -9.07 -13.15
CA TYR A 29 -1.84 -8.43 -14.32
C TYR A 29 -3.36 -8.72 -14.42
N LYS A 30 -3.74 -10.01 -14.41
CA LYS A 30 -5.15 -10.41 -14.54
C LYS A 30 -5.97 -9.93 -13.35
N THR A 31 -5.39 -9.97 -12.16
CA THR A 31 -6.05 -9.60 -10.92
C THR A 31 -6.27 -8.09 -10.81
N MET A 32 -5.25 -7.27 -11.11
CA MET A 32 -5.40 -5.80 -11.10
C MET A 32 -6.40 -5.31 -12.15
N ARG A 33 -6.48 -5.96 -13.32
CA ARG A 33 -7.51 -5.68 -14.33
C ARG A 33 -8.92 -5.93 -13.81
N LYS A 34 -9.12 -6.98 -13.01
CA LYS A 34 -10.42 -7.26 -12.38
C LYS A 34 -10.73 -6.23 -11.30
N ILE A 35 -9.76 -5.94 -10.43
CA ILE A 35 -9.88 -4.96 -9.34
C ILE A 35 -10.28 -3.58 -9.85
N SER A 36 -9.77 -3.13 -11.01
CA SER A 36 -10.12 -1.81 -11.54
C SER A 36 -11.59 -1.66 -11.94
N LEU A 37 -12.33 -2.76 -12.10
CA LEU A 37 -13.75 -2.78 -12.47
C LEU A 37 -14.68 -2.97 -11.25
N GLU A 38 -14.12 -3.04 -10.06
CA GLU A 38 -14.86 -3.31 -8.83
C GLU A 38 -15.68 -2.12 -8.36
N LYS A 39 -16.74 -2.45 -7.61
CA LYS A 39 -17.68 -1.49 -7.04
C LYS A 39 -17.99 -1.76 -5.57
N ASP A 40 -17.45 -2.84 -5.01
CA ASP A 40 -17.73 -3.26 -3.64
C ASP A 40 -16.80 -2.54 -2.65
N TYR A 41 -17.31 -1.45 -2.09
CA TYR A 41 -16.57 -0.57 -1.18
C TYR A 41 -16.23 -1.24 0.16
N TYR A 42 -16.86 -2.37 0.53
CA TYR A 42 -16.47 -3.10 1.75
C TYR A 42 -15.03 -3.61 1.68
N GLN A 43 -14.54 -3.94 0.48
CA GLN A 43 -13.14 -4.34 0.28
C GLN A 43 -12.16 -3.21 0.63
N LEU A 44 -12.50 -1.97 0.26
CA LEU A 44 -11.71 -0.78 0.60
C LEU A 44 -11.70 -0.54 2.10
N LEU A 45 -12.84 -0.73 2.75
CA LEU A 45 -12.97 -0.62 4.20
C LEU A 45 -12.08 -1.66 4.90
N ILE A 46 -12.10 -2.91 4.46
CA ILE A 46 -11.25 -3.99 5.01
C ILE A 46 -9.76 -3.67 4.88
N ILE A 47 -9.32 -3.21 3.71
CA ILE A 47 -7.91 -2.81 3.48
C ILE A 47 -7.55 -1.61 4.36
N SER A 48 -8.43 -0.60 4.45
CA SER A 48 -8.20 0.60 5.26
C SER A 48 -8.13 0.27 6.76
N VAL A 49 -9.02 -0.60 7.25
CA VAL A 49 -8.99 -1.10 8.63
C VAL A 49 -7.69 -1.89 8.88
N SER A 50 -7.23 -2.69 7.94
CA SER A 50 -5.95 -3.41 8.06
C SER A 50 -4.76 -2.46 8.22
N VAL A 51 -4.74 -1.35 7.46
CA VAL A 51 -3.72 -0.29 7.61
C VAL A 51 -3.84 0.41 8.97
N PHE A 52 -5.05 0.72 9.42
CA PHE A 52 -5.28 1.32 10.73
C PHE A 52 -4.82 0.42 11.88
N LEU A 53 -5.16 -0.86 11.83
CA LEU A 53 -4.71 -1.86 12.81
C LEU A 53 -3.19 -1.96 12.85
N TYR A 54 -2.52 -1.90 11.68
CA TYR A 54 -1.07 -1.81 11.64
C TYR A 54 -0.55 -0.55 12.36
N PHE A 55 -1.10 0.63 12.11
CA PHE A 55 -0.63 1.84 12.81
C PHE A 55 -0.85 1.78 14.31
N LYS A 56 -1.98 1.20 14.75
CA LYS A 56 -2.26 0.96 16.16
C LYS A 56 -1.25 -0.01 16.77
N PHE A 57 -0.94 -1.12 16.08
CA PHE A 57 0.08 -2.08 16.51
C PHE A 57 1.46 -1.42 16.70
N ILE A 58 1.87 -0.58 15.75
CA ILE A 58 3.17 0.12 15.83
C ILE A 58 3.21 1.19 16.91
N TYR A 59 2.09 1.87 17.16
CA TYR A 59 2.00 2.86 18.22
C TYR A 59 2.22 2.23 19.60
N PHE A 60 1.72 1.00 19.83
CA PHE A 60 2.03 0.26 21.06
C PHE A 60 3.44 -0.29 21.08
N LEU A 61 4.00 -0.66 19.93
CA LEU A 61 5.33 -1.25 19.84
C LEU A 61 6.47 -0.23 20.00
N ARG A 62 6.25 1.02 19.59
CA ARG A 62 7.28 2.05 19.53
C ARG A 62 6.76 3.31 20.19
N ASP A 63 7.55 3.93 21.07
CA ASP A 63 7.27 5.26 21.61
C ASP A 63 7.28 6.30 20.49
N LYS A 64 6.10 6.52 19.90
CA LYS A 64 5.89 7.49 18.83
C LYS A 64 5.33 8.79 19.38
N PRO A 65 5.78 9.94 18.84
CA PRO A 65 5.31 11.25 19.31
C PRO A 65 3.85 11.54 18.95
N TYR A 66 3.27 10.81 17.99
CA TYR A 66 1.91 11.06 17.48
C TYR A 66 1.01 9.85 17.66
N PRO A 67 -0.29 10.06 17.97
CA PRO A 67 -1.25 8.98 18.09
C PRO A 67 -1.49 8.28 16.75
N ALA A 68 -1.80 6.98 16.80
CA ALA A 68 -2.06 6.16 15.61
C ALA A 68 -3.17 6.73 14.72
N THR A 69 -4.20 7.35 15.31
CA THR A 69 -5.33 7.97 14.61
C THR A 69 -4.88 9.12 13.72
N LEU A 70 -4.04 10.02 14.22
CA LEU A 70 -3.50 11.14 13.46
C LEU A 70 -2.64 10.64 12.28
N ILE A 71 -1.77 9.66 12.53
CA ILE A 71 -0.93 9.06 11.48
C ILE A 71 -1.81 8.42 10.39
N PHE A 72 -2.88 7.72 10.77
CA PHE A 72 -3.83 7.13 9.83
C PHE A 72 -4.57 8.18 9.00
N ILE A 73 -4.98 9.31 9.59
CA ILE A 73 -5.60 10.42 8.85
C ILE A 73 -4.63 11.01 7.84
N ILE A 74 -3.37 11.24 8.23
CA ILE A 74 -2.34 11.73 7.30
C ILE A 74 -2.08 10.70 6.19
N PHE A 75 -2.02 9.41 6.51
CA PHE A 75 -1.93 8.35 5.52
C PHE A 75 -3.10 8.40 4.54
N PHE A 76 -4.33 8.52 5.04
CA PHE A 76 -5.54 8.54 4.21
C PHE A 76 -5.57 9.79 3.31
N ALA A 77 -5.19 10.95 3.84
CA ALA A 77 -5.03 12.18 3.06
C ALA A 77 -4.00 12.02 1.94
N ASN A 78 -2.86 11.38 2.24
CA ASN A 78 -1.83 11.08 1.25
C ASN A 78 -2.33 10.10 0.19
N PHE A 79 -3.07 9.07 0.59
CA PHE A 79 -3.66 8.10 -0.32
C PHE A 79 -4.65 8.76 -1.28
N LEU A 80 -5.50 9.66 -0.76
CA LEU A 80 -6.40 10.45 -1.59
C LEU A 80 -5.64 11.43 -2.49
N LEU A 81 -4.55 12.05 -2.02
CA LEU A 81 -3.72 12.95 -2.82
C LEU A 81 -3.09 12.19 -3.99
N THR A 82 -2.48 11.03 -3.73
CA THR A 82 -1.86 10.18 -4.76
C THR A 82 -2.88 9.71 -5.80
N THR A 83 -4.02 9.15 -5.36
CA THR A 83 -5.06 8.67 -6.28
C THR A 83 -5.69 9.83 -7.07
N SER A 84 -5.90 10.97 -6.42
CA SER A 84 -6.43 12.18 -7.05
C SER A 84 -5.45 12.76 -8.07
N PHE A 85 -4.15 12.80 -7.77
CA PHE A 85 -3.11 13.24 -8.69
C PHE A 85 -3.17 12.48 -10.02
N PHE A 86 -3.16 11.14 -9.97
CA PHE A 86 -3.22 10.34 -11.18
C PHE A 86 -4.57 10.46 -11.90
N TYR A 87 -5.67 10.56 -11.16
CA TYR A 87 -7.00 10.77 -11.73
C TYR A 87 -7.11 12.11 -12.47
N LEU A 88 -6.62 13.20 -11.87
CA LEU A 88 -6.66 14.55 -12.46
C LEU A 88 -5.89 14.62 -13.78
N LEU A 89 -4.76 13.92 -13.89
CA LEU A 89 -3.98 13.83 -15.12
C LEU A 89 -4.67 13.02 -16.24
N THR A 90 -5.68 12.22 -15.89
CA THR A 90 -6.39 11.31 -16.81
C THR A 90 -7.87 11.62 -16.99
N LYS A 91 -8.33 12.76 -16.44
CA LYS A 91 -9.71 13.26 -16.25
C LYS A 91 -10.74 13.05 -17.38
N LYS A 92 -10.33 12.67 -18.59
CA LYS A 92 -11.20 12.49 -19.76
C LYS A 92 -11.68 11.05 -19.99
N GLN A 93 -11.11 10.02 -19.35
CA GLN A 93 -11.36 8.61 -19.75
C GLN A 93 -11.53 7.59 -18.62
N ALA A 94 -11.38 7.98 -17.36
CA ALA A 94 -11.27 7.05 -16.23
C ALA A 94 -12.24 7.39 -15.08
N SER A 95 -12.68 6.39 -14.33
CA SER A 95 -13.44 6.56 -13.09
C SER A 95 -12.51 6.64 -11.88
N PHE A 96 -12.80 7.57 -10.96
CA PHE A 96 -12.01 7.74 -9.74
C PHE A 96 -12.03 6.47 -8.85
N SER A 97 -13.14 5.74 -8.85
CA SER A 97 -13.26 4.46 -8.14
C SER A 97 -12.17 3.46 -8.56
N SER A 98 -11.87 3.34 -9.85
CA SER A 98 -10.84 2.42 -10.36
C SER A 98 -9.47 2.73 -9.77
N PHE A 99 -9.13 4.02 -9.62
CA PHE A 99 -7.90 4.44 -8.94
C PHE A 99 -7.92 4.04 -7.47
N ILE A 100 -8.99 4.36 -6.73
CA ILE A 100 -9.09 4.01 -5.31
C ILE A 100 -8.93 2.49 -5.11
N PHE A 101 -9.65 1.67 -5.88
CA PHE A 101 -9.57 0.21 -5.78
C PHE A 101 -8.16 -0.30 -6.08
N THR A 102 -7.62 0.02 -7.25
CA THR A 102 -6.32 -0.52 -7.64
C THR A 102 -5.18 -0.04 -6.74
N PHE A 103 -5.19 1.23 -6.32
CA PHE A 103 -4.18 1.74 -5.39
C PHE A 103 -4.33 1.14 -3.99
N SER A 104 -5.56 0.89 -3.50
CA SER A 104 -5.77 0.22 -2.20
C SER A 104 -5.15 -1.17 -2.19
N TYR A 105 -5.38 -1.96 -3.25
CA TYR A 105 -4.77 -3.28 -3.38
C TYR A 105 -3.25 -3.23 -3.57
N SER A 106 -2.71 -2.13 -4.09
CA SER A 106 -1.25 -1.90 -4.18
C SER A 106 -0.58 -1.64 -2.83
N LEU A 107 -1.34 -1.47 -1.74
CA LEU A 107 -0.81 -1.29 -0.38
C LEU A 107 -0.32 -2.60 0.25
N PHE A 108 -0.72 -3.75 -0.29
CA PHE A 108 -0.37 -5.04 0.31
C PHE A 108 1.13 -5.33 0.45
N PRO A 109 1.98 -5.10 -0.57
CA PRO A 109 3.42 -5.29 -0.42
C PRO A 109 3.99 -4.42 0.71
N THR A 110 3.50 -3.19 0.83
CA THR A 110 3.88 -2.25 1.87
C THR A 110 3.43 -2.71 3.26
N LEU A 111 2.19 -3.20 3.39
CA LEU A 111 1.69 -3.76 4.65
C LEU A 111 2.48 -4.98 5.09
N ILE A 112 2.78 -5.92 4.17
CA ILE A 112 3.61 -7.09 4.47
C ILE A 112 4.98 -6.64 4.94
N TRP A 113 5.64 -5.75 4.17
CA TRP A 113 6.98 -5.29 4.51
C TRP A 113 7.03 -4.66 5.90
N PHE A 114 6.07 -3.79 6.19
CA PHE A 114 6.01 -3.12 7.47
C PHE A 114 5.65 -4.04 8.64
N LEU A 115 4.74 -5.00 8.45
CA LEU A 115 4.45 -6.02 9.45
C LEU A 115 5.68 -6.89 9.71
N SER A 116 6.32 -7.41 8.65
CA SER A 116 7.51 -8.25 8.76
C SER A 116 8.66 -7.52 9.46
N THR A 117 8.96 -6.27 9.09
CA THR A 117 10.02 -5.50 9.77
C THR A 117 9.71 -5.24 11.24
N SER A 118 8.44 -5.10 11.61
CA SER A 118 8.03 -4.84 12.98
C SER A 118 8.00 -6.10 13.83
N LEU A 119 7.62 -7.24 13.25
CA LEU A 119 7.77 -8.56 13.87
C LEU A 119 9.25 -8.91 14.05
N LEU A 120 10.09 -8.68 13.04
CA LEU A 120 11.53 -8.86 13.16
C LEU A 120 12.12 -7.97 14.25
N TYR A 121 11.67 -6.73 14.39
CA TYR A 121 12.12 -5.86 15.48
C TYR A 121 11.84 -6.45 16.88
N ILE A 122 10.76 -7.24 17.04
CA ILE A 122 10.42 -7.91 18.30
C ILE A 122 11.29 -9.15 18.51
N PHE A 123 11.33 -10.05 17.53
CA PHE A 123 11.90 -11.39 17.69
C PHE A 123 13.40 -11.46 17.41
N LEU A 124 13.87 -10.65 16.46
CA LEU A 124 15.21 -10.69 15.89
C LEU A 124 15.68 -9.26 15.59
N PRO A 125 15.99 -8.45 16.63
CA PRO A 125 16.53 -7.12 16.41
C PRO A 125 17.75 -7.24 15.49
N PRO A 126 17.85 -6.40 14.44
CA PRO A 126 18.76 -6.62 13.34
C PRO A 126 20.18 -6.85 13.86
N PRO A 127 20.81 -8.00 13.54
CA PRO A 127 22.14 -8.32 14.04
C PRO A 127 23.12 -7.30 13.49
N ARG A 128 23.59 -6.39 14.34
CA ARG A 128 24.67 -5.44 14.02
C ARG A 128 26.05 -6.08 14.15
N THR A 129 26.12 -7.39 13.96
CA THR A 129 27.30 -8.21 14.21
C THR A 129 27.81 -8.79 12.89
N LEU A 130 29.13 -8.78 12.67
CA LEU A 130 29.78 -9.37 11.50
C LEU A 130 29.79 -10.92 11.49
N SER A 131 29.03 -11.56 12.37
CA SER A 131 28.90 -13.02 12.45
C SER A 131 28.30 -13.60 11.17
N LEU A 132 28.59 -14.87 10.88
CA LEU A 132 28.06 -15.58 9.71
C LEU A 132 26.51 -15.54 9.69
N LEU A 133 25.87 -15.78 10.84
CA LEU A 133 24.42 -15.69 10.99
C LEU A 133 23.89 -14.28 10.70
N GLY A 134 24.59 -13.24 11.16
CA GLY A 134 24.22 -11.84 10.90
C GLY A 134 24.31 -11.47 9.42
N LYS A 135 25.35 -11.94 8.72
CA LYS A 135 25.51 -11.76 7.27
C LYS A 135 24.40 -12.47 6.49
N THR A 136 24.13 -13.74 6.79
CA THR A 136 23.06 -14.51 6.13
C THR A 136 21.69 -13.88 6.33
N PHE A 137 21.38 -13.45 7.56
CA PHE A 137 20.13 -12.74 7.86
C PHE A 137 20.02 -11.43 7.07
N SER A 138 21.10 -10.66 6.98
CA SER A 138 21.13 -9.40 6.23
C SER A 138 20.87 -9.62 4.74
N ILE A 139 21.51 -10.63 4.13
CA ILE A 139 21.29 -10.99 2.73
C ILE A 139 19.83 -11.38 2.50
N PHE A 140 19.27 -12.24 3.36
CA PHE A 140 17.86 -12.65 3.26
C PHE A 140 16.91 -11.46 3.40
N PHE A 141 17.13 -10.59 4.39
CA PHE A 141 16.29 -9.42 4.63
C PHE A 141 16.33 -8.41 3.47
N ILE A 142 17.51 -8.20 2.87
CA ILE A 142 17.68 -7.33 1.70
C ILE A 142 16.94 -7.94 0.50
N ALA A 143 17.12 -9.23 0.23
CA ALA A 143 16.45 -9.92 -0.87
C ALA A 143 14.91 -9.87 -0.70
N PHE A 144 14.41 -10.12 0.51
CA PHE A 144 13.00 -10.00 0.86
C PHE A 144 12.46 -8.59 0.63
N SER A 145 13.15 -7.57 1.15
CA SER A 145 12.73 -6.17 0.99
C SER A 145 12.75 -5.73 -0.46
N LEU A 146 13.76 -6.13 -1.24
CA LEU A 146 13.86 -5.84 -2.66
C LEU A 146 12.74 -6.52 -3.45
N SER A 147 12.42 -7.78 -3.14
CA SER A 147 11.30 -8.50 -3.76
C SER A 147 9.97 -7.77 -3.54
N LEU A 148 9.70 -7.32 -2.30
CA LEU A 148 8.49 -6.55 -1.99
C LEU A 148 8.47 -5.18 -2.67
N LEU A 149 9.62 -4.50 -2.78
CA LEU A 149 9.73 -3.23 -3.49
C LEU A 149 9.42 -3.40 -4.98
N ILE A 150 9.99 -4.42 -5.64
CA ILE A 150 9.71 -4.72 -7.04
C ILE A 150 8.22 -5.05 -7.21
N TRP A 151 7.64 -5.84 -6.30
CA TRP A 151 6.21 -6.16 -6.35
C TRP A 151 5.34 -4.91 -6.19
N LYS A 152 5.69 -4.00 -5.26
CA LYS A 152 5.03 -2.69 -5.10
C LYS A 152 5.10 -1.86 -6.37
N LEU A 153 6.26 -1.78 -7.03
CA LEU A 153 6.42 -1.05 -8.29
C LEU A 153 5.57 -1.64 -9.42
N ILE A 154 5.53 -2.97 -9.55
CA ILE A 154 4.67 -3.66 -10.51
C ILE A 154 3.20 -3.34 -10.24
N LEU A 155 2.74 -3.46 -9.00
CA LEU A 155 1.36 -3.16 -8.65
C LEU A 155 1.01 -1.67 -8.83
N GLY A 156 1.92 -0.75 -8.50
CA GLY A 156 1.74 0.68 -8.73
C GLY A 156 1.61 1.01 -10.22
N TYR A 157 2.48 0.45 -11.06
CA TYR A 157 2.38 0.59 -12.52
C TYR A 157 1.05 0.02 -13.04
N LEU A 158 0.66 -1.18 -12.61
CA LEU A 158 -0.61 -1.80 -13.04
C LEU A 158 -1.83 -1.02 -12.55
N ALA A 159 -1.78 -0.42 -11.35
CA ALA A 159 -2.84 0.41 -10.82
C ALA A 159 -3.09 1.63 -11.71
N VAL A 160 -2.03 2.35 -12.07
CA VAL A 160 -2.13 3.46 -13.02
C VAL A 160 -2.59 2.95 -14.38
N ARG A 161 -2.00 1.88 -14.91
CA ARG A 161 -2.34 1.33 -16.24
C ARG A 161 -3.83 0.99 -16.37
N PHE A 162 -4.37 0.19 -15.46
CA PHE A 162 -5.75 -0.29 -15.59
C PHE A 162 -6.80 0.75 -15.20
N SER A 163 -6.44 1.70 -14.31
CA SER A 163 -7.34 2.79 -13.97
C SER A 163 -7.39 3.85 -15.06
N SER A 164 -6.24 4.24 -15.60
CA SER A 164 -6.13 5.31 -16.61
C SER A 164 -6.36 4.86 -18.06
N LYS A 165 -6.17 3.57 -18.34
CA LYS A 165 -6.18 2.97 -19.68
C LYS A 165 -5.22 3.64 -20.68
N GLN A 166 -4.15 4.27 -20.20
CA GLN A 166 -3.18 4.98 -21.04
C GLN A 166 -2.07 4.05 -21.55
N ASN A 167 -1.36 4.53 -22.58
CA ASN A 167 -0.17 3.88 -23.13
C ASN A 167 1.03 3.97 -22.16
N PHE A 168 1.98 3.04 -22.30
CA PHE A 168 3.16 2.92 -21.44
C PHE A 168 3.93 4.24 -21.24
N LEU A 169 4.27 4.94 -22.33
CA LEU A 169 5.03 6.21 -22.27
C LEU A 169 4.31 7.28 -21.46
N ARG A 170 2.98 7.36 -21.58
CA ARG A 170 2.19 8.34 -20.83
C ARG A 170 2.13 7.99 -19.35
N ILE A 171 2.01 6.70 -19.01
CA ILE A 171 2.10 6.22 -17.61
C ILE A 171 3.47 6.56 -17.04
N PHE A 172 4.55 6.31 -17.78
CA PHE A 172 5.90 6.63 -17.35
C PHE A 172 6.07 8.13 -17.08
N TYR A 173 5.59 8.99 -17.99
CA TYR A 173 5.56 10.44 -17.78
C TYR A 173 4.76 10.84 -16.53
N MET A 174 3.59 10.25 -16.30
CA MET A 174 2.78 10.51 -15.11
C MET A 174 3.50 10.10 -13.82
N ILE A 175 4.25 8.99 -13.83
CA ILE A 175 5.05 8.56 -12.69
C ILE A 175 6.20 9.53 -12.42
N ILE A 176 6.91 10.00 -13.46
CA ILE A 176 7.96 11.02 -13.29
C ILE A 176 7.38 12.29 -12.67
N LEU A 177 6.27 12.80 -13.22
CA LEU A 177 5.61 13.99 -12.70
C LEU A 177 5.16 13.81 -11.23
N TYR A 178 4.64 12.62 -10.89
CA TYR A 178 4.31 12.27 -9.52
C TYR A 178 5.54 12.33 -8.60
N LEU A 179 6.65 11.73 -9.00
CA LEU A 179 7.89 11.71 -8.21
C LEU A 179 8.47 13.11 -8.00
N THR A 180 8.44 13.98 -9.01
CA THR A 180 8.93 15.36 -8.90
C THR A 180 8.23 16.13 -7.79
N TRP A 181 6.92 15.93 -7.62
CA TRP A 181 6.14 16.55 -6.55
C TRP A 181 6.23 15.78 -5.23
N PHE A 182 6.14 14.45 -5.28
CA PHE A 182 6.03 13.61 -4.09
C PHE A 182 7.35 13.50 -3.32
N LEU A 183 8.50 13.51 -4.00
CA LEU A 183 9.80 13.41 -3.31
C LEU A 183 10.04 14.60 -2.35
N PRO A 184 9.93 15.88 -2.76
CA PRO A 184 10.02 17.01 -1.83
C PRO A 184 9.03 16.91 -0.67
N TYR A 185 7.78 16.54 -0.97
CA TYR A 185 6.74 16.38 0.03
C TYR A 185 7.07 15.26 1.04
N SER A 186 7.64 14.14 0.59
CA SER A 186 8.06 13.03 1.46
C SER A 186 9.20 13.44 2.41
N VAL A 187 10.11 14.32 1.97
CA VAL A 187 11.16 14.90 2.83
C VAL A 187 10.56 15.78 3.93
N LEU A 188 9.52 16.56 3.62
CA LEU A 188 8.79 17.34 4.63
C LEU A 188 8.14 16.42 5.68
N LEU A 189 7.46 15.35 5.25
CA LEU A 189 6.87 14.37 6.17
C LEU A 189 7.90 13.70 7.08
N TYR A 190 9.11 13.47 6.55
CA TYR A 190 10.23 12.95 7.32
C TYR A 190 10.69 13.94 8.39
N TYR A 191 10.85 15.22 8.03
CA TYR A 191 11.28 16.28 8.95
C TYR A 191 10.29 16.47 10.10
N PHE A 192 8.98 16.46 9.82
CA PHE A 192 7.92 16.50 10.83
C PHE A 192 7.74 15.20 11.61
N ARG A 193 8.55 14.16 11.36
CA ARG A 193 8.52 12.86 12.04
C ARG A 193 7.19 12.10 11.91
N PHE A 194 6.32 12.45 10.95
CA PHE A 194 5.09 11.72 10.68
C PHE A 194 5.38 10.34 10.09
N PHE A 195 6.28 10.29 9.10
CA PHE A 195 6.70 9.06 8.45
C PHE A 195 8.21 9.07 8.25
N ARG A 196 8.93 8.11 8.87
CA ARG A 196 10.35 7.89 8.56
C ARG A 196 10.54 7.24 7.18
N ILE A 197 9.53 6.51 6.72
CA ILE A 197 9.47 5.91 5.38
C ILE A 197 8.05 6.16 4.87
N PRO A 198 7.86 6.81 3.71
CA PRO A 198 6.54 7.10 3.17
C PRO A 198 5.79 5.79 2.90
N PHE A 199 4.52 5.76 3.33
CA PHE A 199 3.67 4.56 3.33
C PHE A 199 3.05 4.26 1.94
N ILE A 200 3.25 5.14 0.96
CA ILE A 200 2.53 5.15 -0.32
C ILE A 200 3.49 5.04 -1.49
#